data_AF-A0A4R2TTB6-F1
#
_entry.id   AF-A0A4R2TTB6-F1
#
_cell.length_a   1.000
_cell.length_b   1.000
_cell.length_c   1.000
_cell.angle_alpha   90.00
_cell.angle_beta   90.00
_cell.angle_gamma   90.00
#
_symmetry.space_group_name_H-M   'P 1'
#
loop_
_entity.id
_entity.type
_entity.pdbx_description
1 polymer ?
#
loop_
_entity_poly.entity_id
_entity_poly.type
_entity_poly.pdbx_seq_one_letter_code
_entity_poly.pdbx_strand_id
1 'polypeptide(L)' 'MDILSSNAMVKTATGEVVECKVILAHVAGGRQIQYIGTDGKVIRTEKLSRSPYKHQVDPEKYKK' A
#
# COMPACT_ATOMS: atom_id res chain seq x y z
N MET A 1 14.01 3.55 0.01
CA MET A 1 12.68 4.09 0.37
C MET A 1 12.33 5.04 -0.75
N ASP A 2 11.18 4.86 -1.39
CA ASP A 2 10.77 5.69 -2.52
C ASP A 2 9.55 6.52 -2.11
N ILE A 3 9.59 7.83 -2.35
CA ILE A 3 8.46 8.71 -2.07
C ILE A 3 7.50 8.63 -3.26
N LEU A 4 6.30 8.09 -3.03
CA LEU A 4 5.27 7.95 -4.05
C LEU A 4 4.46 9.24 -4.21
N SER A 5 4.20 9.93 -3.11
CA SER A 5 3.60 11.27 -3.10
C SER A 5 3.98 12.00 -1.82
N SER A 6 4.32 13.28 -1.97
CA SER A 6 4.67 14.15 -0.83
C SER A 6 3.44 14.74 -0.15
N ASN A 7 2.34 14.94 -0.90
CA ASN A 7 1.12 15.57 -0.42
C ASN A 7 -0.06 14.69 -0.82
N ALA A 8 -0.51 13.82 0.09
CA ALA A 8 -1.67 12.96 -0.11
C ALA A 8 -2.65 13.14 1.06
N MET A 9 -3.94 13.05 0.77
CA MET A 9 -4.98 13.03 1.81
C MET A 9 -5.38 11.59 2.08
N VAL A 10 -5.33 11.17 3.35
CA VAL A 10 -5.78 9.84 3.77
C VAL A 10 -6.86 9.96 4.83
N LYS A 11 -7.88 9.11 4.72
CA LYS A 11 -8.90 8.99 5.75
C LYS A 11 -8.37 8.09 6.86
N THR A 12 -8.30 8.63 8.07
CA THR A 12 -7.88 7.89 9.27
C THR A 12 -8.95 6.89 9.70
N ALA A 13 -8.60 5.98 10.62
CA ALA A 13 -9.57 5.07 11.22
C ALA A 13 -10.67 5.81 12.02
N THR A 14 -10.40 7.03 12.50
CA THR A 14 -11.38 7.90 13.18
C THR A 14 -12.33 8.60 12.20
N GLY A 15 -12.07 8.50 10.90
CA GLY A 15 -12.91 9.08 9.85
C GLY A 15 -12.50 10.48 9.40
N GLU A 16 -11.49 11.06 10.03
CA GLU A 16 -10.92 12.37 9.67
C GLU A 16 -10.03 12.25 8.43
N VAL A 17 -9.97 13.30 7.62
CA VAL A 17 -9.07 13.38 6.46
C VAL A 17 -7.85 14.19 6.87
N VAL A 18 -6.68 13.57 6.80
CA VAL A 18 -5.42 14.19 7.18
C VAL A 18 -4.43 14.18 6.03
N GLU A 19 -3.61 15.22 5.96
CA GLU A 19 -2.51 15.30 5.02
C GLU A 19 -1.37 14.37 5.47
N CYS A 20 -0.79 13.64 4.51
CA CYS A 20 0.24 12.66 4.74
C CYS A 20 1.19 12.53 3.54
N LYS A 21 2.39 12.02 3.81
CA LYS A 21 3.35 11.54 2.82
C LYS A 21 3.14 10.05 2.59
N VAL A 22 3.17 9.62 1.34
CA VAL A 22 3.06 8.21 0.98
C VAL A 22 4.43 7.73 0.53
N ILE A 23 4.94 6.72 1.23
CA ILE A 23 6.25 6.13 0.92
C ILE A 23 6.12 4.63 0.64
N LEU A 24 6.96 4.15 -0.27
CA LEU A 24 7.21 2.73 -0.49
C LEU A 24 8.41 2.30 0.33
N ALA A 25 8.16 1.45 1.33
CA ALA A 25 9.17 0.83 2.17
C ALA A 25 9.44 -0.60 1.73
N HIS A 26 10.72 -0.95 1.64
CA HIS A 26 11.18 -2.32 1.40
C HIS A 26 11.59 -2.92 2.75
N VAL A 27 10.89 -3.95 3.20
CA VAL A 27 11.12 -4.62 4.49
C VAL A 27 11.39 -6.11 4.28
N ALA A 28 11.98 -6.77 5.28
CA ALA A 28 12.13 -8.22 5.29
C ALA A 28 10.72 -8.86 5.25
N GLY A 29 10.31 -9.35 4.08
CA GLY A 29 8.96 -9.86 3.82
C GLY A 29 8.25 -9.24 2.61
N GLY A 30 8.79 -8.16 2.02
CA GLY A 30 8.29 -7.60 0.77
C GLY A 30 8.23 -6.07 0.75
N ARG A 31 7.37 -5.56 -0.13
CA ARG A 31 7.11 -4.12 -0.24
C ARG A 31 5.89 -3.77 0.59
N GLN A 32 5.91 -2.61 1.22
CA GLN A 32 4.76 -2.06 1.92
C GLN A 32 4.65 -0.56 1.64
N ILE A 33 3.43 -0.06 1.54
CA ILE A 33 3.12 1.36 1.45
C ILE A 33 2.88 1.87 2.87
N GLN A 34 3.55 2.94 3.26
CA GLN A 34 3.34 3.61 4.53
C GLN A 34 2.82 5.02 4.28
N TYR A 35 1.77 5.38 5.01
CA TYR A 35 1.20 6.72 5.05
C TYR A 35 1.72 7.38 6.31
N ILE A 36 2.54 8.41 6.15
CA ILE A 36 3.23 9.12 7.23
C ILE A 36 2.57 10.49 7.39
N GLY A 37 2.06 10.78 8.58
CA GLY A 37 1.47 12.08 8.90
C GLY A 37 2.48 13.21 8.86
N THR A 38 1.98 14.44 8.92
CA THR A 38 2.81 15.64 9.04
C THR A 38 3.65 15.66 10.32
N ASP A 39 3.23 14.93 11.35
CA ASP A 39 3.94 14.70 12.60
C ASP A 39 5.07 13.64 12.51
N GLY A 40 5.25 13.04 11.34
CA GLY A 40 6.24 11.99 11.10
C GLY A 40 5.82 10.60 11.60
N LYS A 41 4.59 10.43 12.12
CA LYS A 41 4.10 9.12 12.56
C LYS A 41 3.43 8.37 11.43
N VAL A 42 3.52 7.04 11.47
CA VAL A 42 2.82 6.17 10.51
C VAL A 42 1.34 6.11 10.89
N ILE A 43 0.49 6.66 10.02
CA ILE A 43 -0.97 6.63 10.16
C ILE A 43 -1.52 5.26 9.76
N ARG A 44 -1.00 4.72 8.66
CA ARG A 44 -1.47 3.46 8.06
C ARG A 44 -0.33 2.77 7.32
N THR A 45 -0.34 1.44 7.34
CA THR A 45 0.55 0.62 6.52
C THR A 45 -0.26 -0.37 5.71
N GLU A 46 0.00 -0.43 4.41
CA GLU A 46 -0.56 -1.43 3.52
C GLU A 46 0.56 -2.33 3.02
N LYS A 47 0.48 -3.61 3.35
CA LYS A 47 1.41 -4.60 2.82
C LYS A 47 1.03 -4.85 1.37
N LEU A 48 1.95 -4.58 0.45
CA LEU A 48 1.81 -5.05 -0.92
C LEU A 48 2.17 -6.53 -0.88
N SER A 49 1.14 -7.36 -0.66
CA SER A 49 1.27 -8.81 -0.80
C SER A 49 1.93 -9.10 -2.15
N ARG A 50 2.88 -10.04 -2.17
CA ARG A 50 3.29 -10.66 -3.42
C ARG A 50 2.03 -11.29 -3.97
N SER A 51 1.41 -10.64 -4.95
CA SER A 51 0.12 -11.05 -5.48
C SER A 51 0.10 -12.58 -5.69
N PRO A 52 -0.87 -13.32 -5.10
CA PRO A 52 -1.01 -14.74 -5.36
C PRO A 52 -1.46 -15.03 -6.82
N TYR A 53 -1.67 -14.00 -7.64
CA TYR A 53 -2.05 -14.10 -9.07
C TYR A 53 -1.04 -14.82 -9.97
N LYS A 54 -0.02 -15.50 -9.45
CA LYS A 54 0.73 -16.48 -10.23
C LYS A 54 -0.03 -17.79 -10.52
N HIS A 55 -1.18 -18.05 -9.86
CA HIS A 55 -1.89 -19.33 -9.98
C HIS A 55 -3.40 -19.26 -10.28
N GLN A 56 -3.94 -18.12 -10.72
CA GLN A 56 -5.37 -18.01 -11.07
C GLN A 56 -5.63 -17.60 -12.52
N VAL A 57 -4.90 -18.19 -13.45
CA VAL A 57 -5.41 -18.36 -14.82
C VAL A 57 -5.42 -19.85 -15.06
N ASP A 58 -6.53 -20.49 -14.71
CA ASP A 58 -6.81 -21.86 -15.12
C ASP A 58 -7.06 -21.82 -16.64
N PRO A 59 -6.10 -22.25 -17.49
CA PRO A 59 -6.24 -22.12 -18.94
C PRO A 59 -7.39 -22.97 -19.47
N GLU A 60 -7.86 -23.97 -18.71
CA GLU A 60 -8.96 -24.85 -19.09
C GLU A 60 -10.32 -24.16 -19.00
N LYS A 61 -10.47 -23.13 -18.16
CA LYS A 61 -11.73 -22.36 -18.05
C LYS A 61 -12.09 -21.60 -19.34
N TYR A 62 -11.13 -21.41 -20.23
CA TYR A 62 -11.31 -20.71 -21.51
C TYR A 62 -11.26 -21.62 -22.75
N LYS A 63 -11.18 -22.94 -22.58
CA LYS A 63 -11.41 -23.88 -23.68
C LYS A 63 -12.92 -24.00 -23.90
N LYS A 64 -13.40 -23.29 -24.92
CA LYS A 64 -14.71 -23.53 -25.55
C LYS A 64 -14.79 -24.91 -26.17
#